data_AF-A0A183Q265-F1
#
_entry.id   AF-A0A183Q265-F1
#
_cell.length_a   1.000
_cell.length_b   1.000
_cell.length_c   1.000
_cell.angle_alpha   90.00
_cell.angle_beta   90.00
_cell.angle_gamma   90.00
#
_symmetry.space_group_name_H-M   'P 1'
#
loop_
_entity.id
_entity.type
_entity.pdbx_description
1 polymer ?
#
loop_
_entity_poly.entity_id
_entity_poly.type
_entity_poly.pdbx_seq_one_letter_code
_entity_poly.pdbx_strand_id
1 'polypeptide(L)' 'EHDYVNASFIYEIIPCTSVHTHPVLNRNKIEYIASQAPLESTVGDFWRMILDQNITIIVMLTK' A
#
# COMPACT_ATOMS: atom_id res chain seq x y z
N GLU A 1 4.11 -12.14 -17.85
CA GLU A 1 3.01 -11.15 -17.92
C GLU A 1 2.14 -11.08 -16.64
N HIS A 2 2.53 -11.72 -15.52
CA HIS A 2 1.70 -11.80 -14.31
C HIS A 2 2.15 -10.90 -13.15
N ASP A 3 3.06 -9.94 -13.36
CA ASP A 3 3.69 -9.19 -12.25
C ASP A 3 3.02 -7.84 -11.93
N TYR A 4 1.82 -7.59 -12.46
CA TYR A 4 1.09 -6.36 -12.20
C TYR A 4 -0.10 -6.58 -11.26
N VAL A 5 -0.07 -5.86 -10.13
CA VAL A 5 -1.22 -5.64 -9.25
C VAL A 5 -1.44 -4.14 -9.15
N ASN A 6 -2.70 -3.70 -9.24
CA ASN A 6 -3.05 -2.29 -9.08
C ASN A 6 -3.03 -1.90 -7.60
N ALA A 7 -1.82 -1.68 -7.09
CA ALA A 7 -1.53 -1.29 -5.72
C ALA A 7 -0.39 -0.26 -5.65
N SER A 8 -0.32 0.47 -4.53
CA SER A 8 0.73 1.45 -4.25
C SER A 8 1.17 1.38 -2.80
N PHE A 9 2.48 1.49 -2.58
CA PHE A 9 3.03 1.67 -1.24
C PHE A 9 2.75 3.08 -0.74
N ILE A 10 2.16 3.17 0.45
CA ILE A 10 1.95 4.41 1.18
C ILE A 10 3.03 4.49 2.25
N TYR A 11 3.95 5.43 2.07
CA TYR A 11 5.08 5.66 2.98
C TYR A 11 4.67 6.53 4.16
N GLU A 12 5.38 6.38 5.27
CA GLU A 12 5.19 7.23 6.45
C GLU A 12 5.36 8.71 6.09
N ILE A 13 4.39 9.51 6.52
CA ILE A 13 4.42 10.96 6.38
C ILE A 13 5.07 11.55 7.63
N ILE A 14 6.18 12.27 7.46
CA ILE A 14 6.79 13.08 8.50
C ILE A 14 6.07 14.44 8.52
N PRO A 15 5.36 14.78 9.60
CA PRO A 15 4.59 16.01 9.69
C PRO A 15 5.51 17.24 9.78
N CYS A 16 4.94 18.41 9.49
CA CYS A 16 5.63 19.69 9.67
C CYS A 16 5.98 19.90 11.15
N THR A 17 7.24 20.22 11.42
CA THR A 17 7.71 20.60 12.75
C THR A 17 7.70 22.12 12.97
N SER A 18 7.51 22.91 11.92
CA SER A 18 7.47 24.37 11.97
C SER A 18 6.60 24.93 10.83
N VAL A 19 6.26 26.22 10.91
CA VAL A 19 5.46 26.91 9.87
C VAL A 19 6.19 27.08 8.53
N HIS A 20 7.50 26.85 8.48
CA HIS A 20 8.33 26.98 7.28
C HIS A 20 8.71 25.64 6.66
N THR A 21 8.35 24.52 7.28
CA THR A 21 8.66 23.19 6.77
C THR A 21 7.41 22.56 6.15
N HIS A 22 7.58 21.88 5.02
CA HIS A 22 6.53 21.09 4.38
C HIS A 22 6.61 19.63 4.86
N PRO A 23 5.51 18.87 4.81
CA PRO A 23 5.55 17.45 5.09
C PRO A 23 6.49 16.74 4.13
N VAL A 24 7.23 15.76 4.62
CA VAL A 24 8.13 14.94 3.80
C VAL A 24 7.80 13.47 3.99
N LEU A 25 8.10 12.65 2.97
CA LEU A 25 7.87 11.21 3.05
C LEU A 25 9.13 10.50 3.53
N ASN A 26 9.00 9.66 4.56
CA ASN A 26 10.03 8.71 4.92
C ASN A 26 9.96 7.49 3.99
N ARG A 27 10.72 7.53 2.89
CA ARG A 27 10.76 6.45 1.89
C ARG A 27 11.35 5.13 2.39
N ASN A 28 11.89 5.09 3.61
CA ASN A 28 12.43 3.88 4.22
C ASN A 28 11.38 3.11 5.05
N LYS A 29 10.18 3.67 5.23
CA LYS A 29 9.11 3.05 6.01
C LYS A 29 7.81 3.06 5.23
N ILE A 30 7.42 1.87 4.77
CA ILE A 30 6.09 1.63 4.20
C ILE A 30 5.13 1.46 5.37
N GLU A 31 4.09 2.27 5.41
CA GLU A 31 3.07 2.22 6.47
C GLU A 31 1.87 1.37 6.03
N TYR A 32 1.45 1.50 4.77
CA TYR A 32 0.33 0.75 4.20
C TYR A 32 0.58 0.36 2.75
N ILE A 33 -0.22 -0.59 2.27
CA ILE A 33 -0.42 -0.85 0.84
C ILE A 33 -1.87 -0.48 0.53
N ALA A 34 -2.06 0.48 -0.38
CA ALA A 34 -3.37 0.80 -0.93
C ALA A 34 -3.56 0.02 -2.23
N SER A 35 -4.65 -0.73 -2.35
CA SER A 35 -4.95 -1.55 -3.54
C SER A 35 -6.40 -1.35 -3.97
N GLN A 36 -6.66 -1.54 -5.26
CA GLN A 36 -8.02 -1.81 -5.73
C GLN A 36 -8.51 -3.16 -5.18
N ALA A 37 -9.84 -3.32 -5.05
CA ALA A 37 -10.44 -4.64 -4.87
C ALA A 37 -10.01 -5.58 -6.01
N PRO A 38 -9.63 -6.83 -5.71
CA PRO A 38 -9.24 -7.77 -6.74
C PRO A 38 -10.42 -8.05 -7.69
N LEU A 39 -10.10 -8.17 -8.97
CA LEU A 39 -11.03 -8.68 -9.98
C LEU A 39 -10.92 -10.21 -10.02
N GLU A 40 -11.88 -10.88 -10.65
CA GLU A 40 -11.82 -12.34 -10.82
C GLU A 40 -10.51 -12.80 -11.46
N SER A 41 -9.96 -12.03 -12.40
CA SER A 41 -8.70 -12.31 -13.07
C SER A 41 -7.45 -12.00 -12.24
N THR A 42 -7.55 -11.19 -11.17
CA THR A 42 -6.39 -10.70 -10.39
C THR A 42 -6.38 -11.14 -8.93
N VAL A 43 -7.34 -11.99 -8.51
CA VAL A 43 -7.42 -12.51 -7.14
C VAL A 43 -6.17 -13.30 -6.75
N GLY A 44 -5.59 -14.07 -7.68
CA GLY A 44 -4.35 -14.80 -7.44
C GLY A 44 -3.16 -13.87 -7.19
N ASP A 45 -3.05 -12.80 -7.98
CA ASP A 45 -1.97 -11.82 -7.85
C ASP A 45 -2.10 -11.01 -6.56
N PHE A 46 -3.34 -10.70 -6.14
CA PHE A 46 -3.62 -10.05 -4.85
C PHE A 46 -3.13 -10.89 -3.66
N TRP A 47 -3.41 -12.20 -3.64
CA TRP A 47 -2.92 -13.08 -2.59
C TRP A 47 -1.41 -13.31 -2.65
N ARG A 48 -0.82 -13.35 -3.84
CA ARG A 48 0.63 -13.39 -4.02
C ARG A 48 1.30 -12.16 -3.39
N MET A 49 0.77 -10.96 -3.66
CA MET A 49 1.24 -9.72 -3.03
C MET A 49 1.18 -9.78 -1.50
N ILE A 50 0.08 -10.32 -0.93
CA ILE A 50 -0.08 -10.47 0.52
C ILE A 50 1.00 -11.37 1.12
N LEU A 51 1.28 -12.50 0.49
CA LEU A 51 2.31 -13.44 0.93
C LEU A 51 3.71 -12.83 0.80
N ASP A 52 4.02 -12.23 -0.35
CA ASP A 52 5.33 -11.66 -0.62
C ASP A 52 5.67 -10.49 0.33
N GLN A 53 4.67 -9.70 0.73
CA GLN A 53 4.83 -8.59 1.66
C GLN A 53 4.56 -8.97 3.13
N ASN A 54 4.28 -10.25 3.42
CA ASN A 54 3.94 -10.75 4.75
C ASN A 54 2.80 -9.96 5.45
N ILE A 55 1.75 -9.60 4.72
CA ILE A 55 0.61 -8.84 5.26
C ILE A 55 -0.24 -9.74 6.16
N THR A 56 -0.55 -9.27 7.36
CA THR A 56 -1.34 -10.01 8.37
C THR A 56 -2.74 -9.45 8.59
N ILE A 57 -3.00 -8.22 8.11
CA ILE A 57 -4.29 -7.53 8.29
C ILE A 57 -4.71 -6.95 6.94
N ILE A 58 -5.96 -7.22 6.55
CA ILE A 58 -6.59 -6.67 5.34
C ILE A 58 -7.83 -5.91 5.78
N VAL A 59 -7.98 -4.66 5.31
CA VAL A 59 -9.14 -3.81 5.58
C VAL A 59 -9.84 -3.51 4.26
N MET A 60 -11.09 -3.96 4.12
CA MET A 60 -11.95 -3.65 2.96
C MET A 60 -12.92 -2.54 3.33
N LEU A 61 -12.88 -1.42 2.59
CA LEU A 61 -13.67 -0.22 2.87
C LEU A 61 -15.02 -0.18 2.13
N THR A 62 -15.27 -1.15 1.25
CA THR A 62 -16.49 -1.23 0.44
C THR A 62 -17.26 -2.52 0.73
N LYS A 63 -18.54 -2.55 0.36
CA LYS A 63 -19.34 -3.78 0.32
C LYS A 63 -19.04 -4.59 -0.94
#